data_AF-A0A7V9J3T7-F1
#
_entry.id   AF-A0A7V9J3T7-F1
#
_cell.length_a   1.000
_cell.length_b   1.000
_cell.length_c   1.000
_cell.angle_alpha   90.00
_cell.angle_beta   90.00
_cell.angle_gamma   90.00
#
_symmetry.space_group_name_H-M   'P 1'
#
loop_
_entity.id
_entity.type
_entity.pdbx_description
1 polymer ?
#
loop_
_entity_poly.entity_id
_entity_poly.type
_entity_poly.pdbx_seq_one_letter_code
_entity_poly.pdbx_strand_id
1 'polypeptide(L)'
;MPESDARPKKNFFISYNKADLAWAEWIAQQLEKVGGYTVIVQAWDFRPGGNFVLDMHRAVQTCERTLAVLSPDYLTSVFTAPEWAAAFGADSTGFAQKLVPVRVRDCKPDGLLANIVSIDLLNMNAADVSKTLLAGVQRGPVDRTTPRPFPGMAQAAAHPQPRPLGMLPDIWNVPHLRNPNFTEPGTWLAEMRATLVAGRPASLAGLGGVGKTQLAVEYAYRHAGDYALVWWLRSEQPAALAAEYAGLAHKLELPEKDAPQQPVIIAAVRDALRHRRDWLLVFDNANSPDEIRGYLPGAGGHVLITSRQPAWGGLGQRVEVKKWPPAVSVEFLLKRTGLADAAAAAEIARELDHLPLALEQAAAYLETTGGTLVGYLPLFRKHQVQVFKHVEPGSDYPSTVATTWEISFQQLEKDSPAGAALLNLCAFFAPDAIPRDMIAGGAEFLPEPLRAAAGDALGFDDAVAAIRRYSLIETGGDSTLSLHRLVQAVIRDRLGEEGRKQWAEAAVKVVNKAFPFESDDVRTWKECDRLLPHAVAATDFAEPLGVGMVAAARLINHMGMYSWGRAEYALAKAAYERALAIFRKFLGDDHRNTKTVRENLESLPP
;
A
#
# COMPACT_ATOMS: atom_id res chain seq x y z
N MET A 1 34.92 -75.11 -1.49
CA MET A 1 34.74 -74.17 -0.38
C MET A 1 34.67 -72.76 -0.97
N PRO A 2 33.55 -72.04 -0.89
CA PRO A 2 33.54 -70.63 -1.24
C PRO A 2 33.95 -69.80 -0.02
N GLU A 3 34.87 -68.87 -0.25
CA GLU A 3 35.44 -67.94 0.70
C GLU A 3 34.37 -67.10 1.41
N SER A 4 34.53 -66.93 2.72
CA SER A 4 33.79 -65.96 3.51
C SER A 4 34.19 -64.53 3.09
N ASP A 5 33.46 -63.95 2.13
CA ASP A 5 33.60 -62.54 1.74
C ASP A 5 32.95 -61.62 2.80
N ALA A 6 33.49 -61.63 4.02
CA ALA A 6 33.11 -60.70 5.07
C ALA A 6 33.83 -59.36 4.83
N ARG A 7 33.38 -58.60 3.81
CA ARG A 7 33.79 -57.22 3.64
C ARG A 7 33.42 -56.41 4.89
N PRO A 8 34.28 -55.51 5.39
CA PRO A 8 33.95 -54.69 6.54
C PRO A 8 32.69 -53.88 6.25
N LYS A 9 31.71 -53.91 7.16
CA LYS A 9 30.47 -53.13 7.04
C LYS A 9 30.82 -51.65 7.04
N LYS A 10 30.29 -50.89 6.07
CA LYS A 10 30.44 -49.42 6.08
C LYS A 10 29.52 -48.82 7.14
N ASN A 11 29.84 -47.65 7.67
CA ASN A 11 29.10 -47.08 8.79
C ASN A 11 27.73 -46.53 8.36
N PHE A 12 27.66 -45.81 7.23
CA PHE A 12 26.43 -45.17 6.78
C PHE A 12 26.12 -45.39 5.32
N PHE A 13 24.86 -45.67 5.01
CA PHE A 13 24.29 -45.48 3.68
C PHE A 13 23.49 -44.16 3.66
N ILE A 14 23.77 -43.27 2.71
CA ILE A 14 23.06 -41.98 2.58
C ILE A 14 21.97 -42.11 1.51
N SER A 15 20.72 -42.12 1.95
CA SER A 15 19.52 -42.11 1.11
C SER A 15 19.05 -40.66 0.93
N TYR A 16 18.87 -40.25 -0.33
CA TYR A 16 18.52 -38.88 -0.68
C TYR A 16 17.73 -38.85 -2.00
N ASN A 17 17.01 -37.75 -2.26
CA ASN A 17 16.42 -37.47 -3.56
C ASN A 17 17.46 -36.77 -4.44
N LYS A 18 17.45 -36.98 -5.77
CA LYS A 18 18.34 -36.27 -6.71
C LYS A 18 18.37 -34.75 -6.53
N ALA A 19 17.27 -34.11 -6.13
CA ALA A 19 17.20 -32.69 -5.82
C ALA A 19 18.09 -32.26 -4.64
N ASP A 20 18.44 -33.20 -3.76
CA ASP A 20 19.28 -33.00 -2.56
C ASP A 20 20.70 -33.55 -2.73
N LEU A 21 21.16 -33.78 -3.97
CA LEU A 21 22.49 -34.33 -4.25
C LEU A 21 23.62 -33.55 -3.55
N ALA A 22 23.59 -32.22 -3.63
CA ALA A 22 24.61 -31.38 -3.00
C ALA A 22 24.65 -31.57 -1.47
N TRP A 23 23.49 -31.76 -0.84
CA TRP A 23 23.40 -32.06 0.59
C TRP A 23 23.94 -33.45 0.93
N ALA A 24 23.60 -34.46 0.12
CA ALA A 24 24.08 -35.81 0.32
C ALA A 24 25.61 -35.91 0.18
N GLU A 25 26.20 -35.26 -0.84
CA GLU A 25 27.64 -35.21 -1.02
C GLU A 25 28.34 -34.42 0.09
N TRP A 26 27.74 -33.31 0.54
CA TRP A 26 28.31 -32.54 1.65
C TRP A 26 28.29 -33.34 2.96
N ILE A 27 27.17 -33.99 3.29
CA ILE A 27 27.04 -34.86 4.47
C ILE A 27 28.07 -36.00 4.40
N ALA A 28 28.18 -36.66 3.25
CA ALA A 28 29.16 -37.71 3.01
C ALA A 28 30.60 -37.22 3.29
N GLN A 29 30.96 -36.04 2.76
CA GLN A 29 32.27 -35.45 2.99
C GLN A 29 32.52 -35.11 4.47
N GLN A 30 31.53 -34.59 5.20
CA GLN A 30 31.68 -34.31 6.63
C GLN A 30 31.91 -35.59 7.43
N LEU A 31 31.15 -36.65 7.12
CA LEU A 31 31.27 -37.93 7.81
C LEU A 31 32.62 -38.61 7.56
N GLU A 32 33.15 -38.59 6.34
CA GLU A 32 34.45 -39.18 6.03
C GLU A 32 35.63 -38.32 6.50
N LYS A 33 35.64 -37.02 6.18
CA LYS A 33 36.81 -36.15 6.42
C LYS A 33 36.94 -35.69 7.87
N VAL A 34 35.81 -35.46 8.54
CA VAL A 34 35.79 -34.90 9.91
C VAL A 34 35.37 -35.94 10.93
N GLY A 35 34.39 -36.78 10.58
CA GLY A 35 33.88 -37.83 11.46
C GLY A 35 34.68 -39.14 11.47
N GLY A 36 35.54 -39.36 10.47
CA GLY A 36 36.31 -40.62 10.33
C GLY A 36 35.45 -41.85 10.02
N TYR A 37 34.22 -41.65 9.55
CA TYR A 37 33.30 -42.73 9.19
C TYR A 37 33.48 -43.17 7.73
N THR A 38 32.99 -44.35 7.40
CA THR A 38 32.90 -44.84 6.02
C THR A 38 31.47 -44.77 5.52
N VAL A 39 31.26 -44.23 4.30
CA VAL A 39 29.91 -44.04 3.75
C VAL A 39 29.73 -44.73 2.39
N ILE A 40 28.47 -45.04 2.06
CA ILE A 40 28.01 -45.36 0.70
C ILE A 40 27.04 -44.25 0.29
N VAL A 41 27.28 -43.62 -0.86
CA VAL A 41 26.34 -42.69 -1.49
C VAL A 41 26.24 -43.01 -2.98
N GLN A 42 25.02 -43.04 -3.50
CA GLN A 42 24.76 -43.41 -4.91
C GLN A 42 25.67 -42.66 -5.89
N ALA A 43 25.88 -41.36 -5.67
CA ALA A 43 26.65 -40.50 -6.56
C ALA A 43 28.12 -40.91 -6.71
N TRP A 44 28.67 -41.60 -5.71
CA TRP A 44 30.10 -41.96 -5.67
C TRP A 44 30.33 -43.44 -5.93
N ASP A 45 29.45 -44.31 -5.43
CA ASP A 45 29.70 -45.75 -5.38
C ASP A 45 29.02 -46.54 -6.51
N PHE A 46 28.00 -45.99 -7.20
CA PHE A 46 27.23 -46.75 -8.18
C PHE A 46 27.78 -46.52 -9.59
N ARG A 47 28.12 -47.60 -10.29
CA ARG A 47 28.77 -47.54 -11.61
C ARG A 47 27.75 -47.63 -12.76
N PRO A 48 27.96 -46.92 -13.89
CA PRO A 48 27.16 -47.10 -15.10
C PRO A 48 27.14 -48.57 -15.55
N GLY A 49 25.95 -49.10 -15.85
CA GLY A 49 25.74 -50.52 -16.22
C GLY A 49 25.32 -51.45 -15.07
N GLY A 50 25.26 -50.95 -13.83
CA GLY A 50 24.73 -51.68 -12.67
C GLY A 50 23.21 -51.69 -12.54
N ASN A 51 22.66 -52.60 -11.74
CA ASN A 51 21.23 -52.63 -11.42
C ASN A 51 20.97 -51.79 -10.16
N PHE A 52 20.42 -50.60 -10.39
CA PHE A 52 20.15 -49.60 -9.36
C PHE A 52 19.41 -50.15 -8.12
N VAL A 53 18.40 -50.99 -8.32
CA VAL A 53 17.58 -51.54 -7.22
C VAL A 53 18.37 -52.56 -6.39
N LEU A 54 19.20 -53.37 -7.05
CA LEU A 54 20.04 -54.36 -6.36
C LEU A 54 21.21 -53.71 -5.62
N ASP A 55 21.81 -52.66 -6.19
CA ASP A 55 22.88 -51.91 -5.52
C ASP A 55 22.35 -51.14 -4.31
N MET A 56 21.12 -50.63 -4.39
CA MET A 56 20.41 -50.00 -3.27
C MET A 56 20.10 -50.99 -2.14
N HIS A 57 19.52 -52.15 -2.48
CA HIS A 57 19.24 -53.21 -1.50
C HIS A 57 20.52 -53.70 -0.82
N ARG A 58 21.61 -53.84 -1.59
CA ARG A 58 22.92 -54.22 -1.06
C ARG A 58 23.47 -53.15 -0.11
N ALA A 59 23.38 -51.86 -0.44
CA ALA A 59 23.84 -50.77 0.41
C ALA A 59 23.13 -50.73 1.78
N VAL A 60 21.82 -50.97 1.81
CA VAL A 60 21.05 -51.07 3.07
C VAL A 60 21.47 -52.29 3.92
N GLN A 61 21.90 -53.39 3.30
CA GLN A 61 22.36 -54.59 4.02
C GLN A 61 23.83 -54.51 4.48
N THR A 62 24.68 -53.83 3.73
CA THR A 62 26.12 -53.76 3.97
C THR A 62 26.52 -52.57 4.84
N CYS A 63 25.63 -51.59 5.03
CA CYS A 63 25.83 -50.49 5.97
C CYS A 63 25.23 -50.77 7.34
N GLU A 64 25.84 -50.23 8.39
CA GLU A 64 25.34 -50.36 9.76
C GLU A 64 24.06 -49.53 10.00
N ARG A 65 23.98 -48.35 9.36
CA ARG A 65 22.89 -47.39 9.52
C ARG A 65 22.58 -46.68 8.20
N THR A 66 21.33 -46.24 8.03
CA THR A 66 20.86 -45.45 6.90
C THR A 66 20.55 -44.03 7.34
N LEU A 67 21.17 -43.05 6.70
CA LEU A 67 20.89 -41.62 6.85
C LEU A 67 19.88 -41.21 5.79
N ALA A 68 18.69 -40.78 6.19
CA ALA A 68 17.65 -40.31 5.29
C ALA A 68 17.67 -38.77 5.22
N VAL A 69 18.08 -38.21 4.08
CA VAL A 69 18.15 -36.75 3.87
C VAL A 69 16.76 -36.20 3.58
N LEU A 70 16.09 -35.70 4.62
CA LEU A 70 14.70 -35.25 4.55
C LEU A 70 14.58 -33.85 3.93
N SER A 71 13.72 -33.80 2.93
CA SER A 71 13.28 -32.61 2.18
C SER A 71 11.86 -32.84 1.64
N PRO A 72 11.16 -31.80 1.13
CA PRO A 72 9.88 -31.99 0.46
C PRO A 72 9.94 -33.00 -0.71
N ASP A 73 11.03 -33.00 -1.46
CA ASP A 73 11.26 -33.90 -2.61
C ASP A 73 11.60 -35.33 -2.16
N TYR A 74 12.20 -35.49 -0.98
CA TYR A 74 12.49 -36.81 -0.40
C TYR A 74 11.21 -37.52 0.06
N LEU A 75 10.28 -36.79 0.70
CA LEU A 75 9.03 -37.34 1.23
C LEU A 75 8.01 -37.69 0.13
N THR A 76 8.06 -37.00 -1.01
CA THR A 76 7.12 -37.20 -2.13
C THR A 76 7.59 -38.21 -3.18
N SER A 77 8.82 -38.73 -3.05
CA SER A 77 9.40 -39.66 -4.02
C SER A 77 8.98 -41.11 -3.78
N VAL A 78 8.45 -41.75 -4.83
CA VAL A 78 8.02 -43.16 -4.81
C VAL A 78 9.21 -44.12 -4.62
N PHE A 79 10.43 -43.69 -4.98
CA PHE A 79 11.62 -44.54 -4.97
C PHE A 79 12.42 -44.50 -3.65
N THR A 80 12.24 -43.47 -2.81
CA THR A 80 12.95 -43.33 -1.52
C THR A 80 12.25 -44.07 -0.38
N ALA A 81 10.94 -44.32 -0.50
CA ALA A 81 10.15 -45.00 0.53
C ALA A 81 10.62 -46.42 0.88
N PRO A 82 10.97 -47.30 -0.08
CA PRO A 82 11.50 -48.63 0.22
C PRO A 82 12.84 -48.60 0.97
N GLU A 83 13.65 -47.56 0.78
CA GLU A 83 15.02 -47.47 1.29
C GLU A 83 15.04 -47.25 2.81
N TRP A 84 14.23 -46.31 3.31
CA TRP A 84 14.10 -46.11 4.75
C TRP A 84 13.13 -47.11 5.40
N ALA A 85 12.14 -47.63 4.68
CA ALA A 85 11.20 -48.63 5.22
C ALA A 85 11.90 -49.95 5.56
N ALA A 86 12.91 -50.36 4.79
CA ALA A 86 13.72 -51.54 5.10
C ALA A 86 14.58 -51.35 6.37
N ALA A 87 15.19 -50.17 6.53
CA ALA A 87 15.95 -49.82 7.74
C ALA A 87 15.04 -49.74 8.98
N PHE A 88 13.85 -49.14 8.84
CA PHE A 88 12.84 -49.08 9.89
C PHE A 88 12.30 -50.48 10.26
N GLY A 89 11.99 -51.33 9.28
CA GLY A 89 11.54 -52.70 9.54
C GLY A 89 12.58 -53.54 10.29
N ALA A 90 13.87 -53.28 10.06
CA ALA A 90 14.97 -53.96 10.74
C ALA A 90 15.30 -53.43 12.15
N ASP A 91 14.69 -52.31 12.56
CA ASP A 91 14.75 -51.71 13.90
C ASP A 91 13.53 -50.80 14.13
N SER A 92 12.37 -51.43 14.32
CA SER A 92 11.08 -50.72 14.49
C SER A 92 11.00 -49.95 15.80
N THR A 93 11.91 -50.22 16.74
CA THR A 93 12.02 -49.55 18.05
C THR A 93 12.94 -48.33 18.03
N GLY A 94 13.84 -48.23 17.05
CA GLY A 94 14.83 -47.16 16.93
C GLY A 94 16.03 -47.26 17.89
N PHE A 95 16.11 -48.28 18.76
CA PHE A 95 17.20 -48.42 19.74
C PHE A 95 18.56 -48.66 19.11
N ALA A 96 18.63 -49.34 17.96
CA ALA A 96 19.88 -49.57 17.24
C ALA A 96 20.24 -48.39 16.31
N GLN A 97 19.35 -47.39 16.22
CA GLN A 97 19.45 -46.22 15.36
C GLN A 97 19.76 -46.61 13.90
N LYS A 98 19.11 -47.67 13.39
CA LYS A 98 19.35 -48.11 12.01
C LYS A 98 18.88 -47.12 10.97
N LEU A 99 17.89 -46.29 11.30
CA LEU A 99 17.42 -45.19 10.47
C LEU A 99 17.63 -43.88 11.23
N VAL A 100 18.37 -42.96 10.62
CA VAL A 100 18.69 -41.64 11.18
C VAL A 100 18.23 -40.57 10.19
N PRO A 101 17.09 -39.90 10.43
CA PRO A 101 16.62 -38.84 9.56
C PRO A 101 17.42 -37.56 9.77
N VAL A 102 17.80 -36.88 8.68
CA VAL A 102 18.53 -35.61 8.68
C VAL A 102 17.74 -34.59 7.88
N ARG A 103 17.15 -33.59 8.53
CA ARG A 103 16.33 -32.57 7.88
C ARG A 103 17.22 -31.42 7.38
N VAL A 104 17.24 -31.25 6.07
CA VAL A 104 18.08 -30.24 5.38
C VAL A 104 17.27 -29.12 4.73
N ARG A 105 15.98 -29.36 4.48
CA ARG A 105 15.03 -28.36 3.99
C ARG A 105 13.73 -28.47 4.79
N ASP A 106 12.99 -27.36 4.89
CA ASP A 106 11.76 -27.34 5.68
C ASP A 106 10.74 -28.33 5.10
N CYS A 107 10.42 -29.35 5.87
CA CYS A 107 9.48 -30.41 5.52
C CYS A 107 8.91 -31.01 6.80
N LYS A 108 7.67 -31.50 6.70
CA LYS A 108 6.96 -32.16 7.79
C LYS A 108 6.95 -33.67 7.51
N PRO A 109 7.79 -34.48 8.19
CA PRO A 109 7.75 -35.92 8.05
C PRO A 109 6.38 -36.43 8.50
N ASP A 110 5.79 -37.34 7.75
CA ASP A 110 4.51 -37.98 8.02
C ASP A 110 4.68 -39.51 8.20
N GLY A 111 3.61 -40.16 8.64
CA GLY A 111 3.61 -41.61 8.87
C GLY A 111 4.69 -42.08 9.87
N LEU A 112 5.46 -43.10 9.49
CA LEU A 112 6.46 -43.74 10.37
C LEU A 112 7.66 -42.82 10.67
N LEU A 113 8.01 -41.91 9.75
CA LEU A 113 9.12 -40.97 9.95
C LEU A 113 8.79 -39.86 10.96
N ALA A 114 7.51 -39.54 11.17
CA ALA A 114 7.07 -38.56 12.15
C ALA A 114 7.40 -38.95 13.60
N ASN A 115 7.61 -40.24 13.86
CA ASN A 115 7.89 -40.79 15.19
C ASN A 115 9.39 -41.00 15.45
N ILE A 116 10.26 -40.65 14.51
CA ILE A 116 11.71 -40.80 14.64
C ILE A 116 12.34 -39.41 14.82
N VAL A 117 13.12 -39.24 15.88
CA VAL A 117 13.81 -37.97 16.14
C VAL A 117 14.85 -37.73 15.04
N SER A 118 14.72 -36.60 14.34
CA SER A 118 15.62 -36.20 13.26
C SER A 118 16.75 -35.30 13.75
N ILE A 119 17.90 -35.37 13.08
CA ILE A 119 18.94 -34.33 13.12
C ILE A 119 18.43 -33.14 12.30
N ASP A 120 18.31 -31.96 12.90
CA ASP A 120 17.78 -30.77 12.24
C ASP A 120 18.89 -29.77 11.89
N LEU A 121 19.08 -29.52 10.60
CA LEU A 121 20.14 -28.64 10.08
C LEU A 121 19.59 -27.30 9.54
N LEU A 122 18.29 -27.03 9.77
CA LEU A 122 17.63 -25.82 9.28
C LEU A 122 18.14 -24.56 9.98
N ASN A 123 18.27 -23.47 9.22
CA ASN A 123 18.62 -22.13 9.70
C ASN A 123 19.95 -22.05 10.49
N MET A 124 20.82 -23.05 10.37
CA MET A 124 22.14 -23.08 10.98
C MET A 124 23.19 -22.38 10.11
N ASN A 125 24.18 -21.74 10.73
CA ASN A 125 25.35 -21.24 10.01
C ASN A 125 26.28 -22.41 9.63
N ALA A 126 27.14 -22.21 8.62
CA ALA A 126 28.01 -23.25 8.07
C ALA A 126 28.94 -23.94 9.11
N ALA A 127 29.33 -23.23 10.18
CA ALA A 127 30.21 -23.77 11.22
C ALA A 127 29.46 -24.73 12.16
N ASP A 128 28.19 -24.44 12.46
CA ASP A 128 27.37 -25.22 13.38
C ASP A 128 26.74 -26.47 12.74
N VAL A 129 26.54 -26.47 11.41
CA VAL A 129 25.96 -27.61 10.68
C VAL A 129 26.80 -28.88 10.86
N SER A 130 28.12 -28.77 10.66
CA SER A 130 29.03 -29.93 10.73
C SER A 130 29.08 -30.52 12.14
N LYS A 131 29.17 -29.65 13.16
CA LYS A 131 29.17 -30.07 14.57
C LYS A 131 27.88 -30.77 14.97
N THR A 132 26.74 -30.24 14.56
CA THR A 132 25.41 -30.80 14.86
C THR A 132 25.22 -32.16 14.17
N LEU A 133 25.62 -32.26 12.90
CA LEU A 133 25.57 -33.52 12.15
C LEU A 133 26.42 -34.59 12.84
N LEU A 134 27.67 -34.30 13.17
CA LEU A 134 28.59 -35.27 13.78
C LEU A 134 28.16 -35.70 15.18
N ALA A 135 27.63 -34.77 15.98
CA ALA A 135 27.07 -35.10 17.29
C ALA A 135 25.81 -35.99 17.17
N GLY A 136 24.96 -35.73 16.18
CA GLY A 136 23.73 -36.48 15.96
C GLY A 136 23.92 -37.92 15.48
N VAL A 137 25.05 -38.22 14.81
CA VAL A 137 25.34 -39.58 14.30
C VAL A 137 26.14 -40.46 15.26
N GLN A 138 26.69 -39.91 16.34
CA GLN A 138 27.46 -40.67 17.35
C GLN A 138 26.54 -41.59 18.18
N ARG A 139 27.02 -42.81 18.48
CA ARG A 139 26.36 -43.73 19.40
C ARG A 139 26.85 -43.48 20.83
N GLY A 140 25.93 -43.20 21.75
CA GLY A 140 26.22 -43.08 23.17
C GLY A 140 25.36 -42.01 23.85
N PRO A 141 25.29 -42.01 25.20
CA PRO A 141 24.70 -40.89 25.92
C PRO A 141 25.47 -39.63 25.53
N VAL A 142 24.73 -38.60 25.09
CA VAL A 142 25.30 -37.28 24.81
C VAL A 142 26.21 -36.90 25.96
N ASP A 143 27.45 -36.50 25.69
CA ASP A 143 28.42 -36.13 26.71
C ASP A 143 27.75 -35.20 27.75
N ARG A 144 27.61 -35.71 28.98
CA ARG A 144 27.03 -35.00 30.13
C ARG A 144 28.11 -34.30 30.96
N THR A 145 29.38 -34.53 30.63
CA THR A 145 30.55 -34.01 31.35
C THR A 145 31.05 -32.68 30.80
N THR A 146 30.69 -32.34 29.56
CA THR A 146 30.79 -30.97 29.07
C THR A 146 29.74 -30.12 29.80
N PRO A 147 30.13 -29.11 30.59
CA PRO A 147 29.18 -28.22 31.23
C PRO A 147 28.41 -27.49 30.14
N ARG A 148 27.13 -27.83 29.99
CA ARG A 148 26.21 -27.02 29.19
C ARG A 148 26.01 -25.71 29.94
N PRO A 149 26.06 -24.56 29.26
CA PRO A 149 25.74 -23.29 29.90
C PRO A 149 24.36 -23.39 30.56
N PHE A 150 24.25 -22.81 31.75
CA PHE A 150 22.98 -22.73 32.48
C PHE A 150 21.92 -22.10 31.56
N PRO A 151 20.68 -22.62 31.48
CA PRO A 151 19.63 -21.97 30.70
C PRO A 151 19.38 -20.58 31.30
N GLY A 152 20.03 -19.55 30.74
CA GLY A 152 19.93 -18.17 31.21
C GLY A 152 21.24 -17.41 31.44
N MET A 153 22.44 -17.98 31.31
CA MET A 153 23.67 -17.17 31.44
C MET A 153 24.77 -17.54 30.42
N ALA A 154 25.08 -16.53 29.59
CA ALA A 154 26.12 -16.40 28.56
C ALA A 154 25.86 -17.16 27.23
N GLN A 155 25.76 -16.53 26.05
CA GLN A 155 26.24 -15.22 25.57
C GLN A 155 25.18 -14.50 24.73
N ALA A 156 25.23 -13.17 24.80
CA ALA A 156 24.55 -12.26 23.91
C ALA A 156 24.93 -12.52 22.44
N ALA A 157 24.13 -13.32 21.76
CA ALA A 157 23.92 -13.24 20.32
C ALA A 157 22.41 -13.30 20.13
N ALA A 158 21.84 -12.16 19.78
CA ALA A 158 20.40 -11.92 19.73
C ALA A 158 19.69 -12.88 18.78
N HIS A 159 18.98 -13.85 19.34
CA HIS A 159 17.70 -14.28 18.78
C HIS A 159 16.62 -13.64 19.64
N PRO A 160 15.73 -12.80 19.08
CA PRO A 160 14.65 -12.24 19.87
C PRO A 160 13.74 -13.40 20.28
N GLN A 161 13.65 -13.64 21.59
CA GLN A 161 12.45 -14.22 22.17
C GLN A 161 11.26 -13.39 21.68
N PRO A 162 10.14 -13.98 21.24
CA PRO A 162 8.95 -13.20 20.98
C PRO A 162 8.63 -12.40 22.24
N ARG A 163 8.66 -11.06 22.13
CA ARG A 163 8.42 -10.22 23.30
C ARG A 163 7.01 -10.49 23.83
N PRO A 164 6.80 -10.45 25.16
CA PRO A 164 5.47 -10.47 25.74
C PRO A 164 4.55 -9.48 25.00
N LEU A 165 3.34 -9.93 24.66
CA LEU A 165 2.32 -9.13 23.99
C LEU A 165 2.18 -7.76 24.68
N GLY A 166 2.58 -6.69 23.98
CA GLY A 166 2.45 -5.30 24.45
C GLY A 166 3.75 -4.57 24.82
N MET A 167 4.92 -5.23 24.88
CA MET A 167 6.20 -4.51 25.04
C MET A 167 6.78 -4.01 23.71
N LEU A 168 7.02 -2.70 23.64
CA LEU A 168 7.72 -2.06 22.52
C LEU A 168 9.22 -2.43 22.52
N PRO A 169 9.89 -2.38 21.35
CA PRO A 169 11.34 -2.53 21.29
C PRO A 169 12.11 -1.46 22.03
N ASP A 170 13.30 -1.85 22.52
CA ASP A 170 14.26 -0.94 23.16
C ASP A 170 14.68 0.19 22.22
N ILE A 171 14.68 -0.08 20.90
CA ILE A 171 14.88 0.92 19.85
C ILE A 171 13.54 1.14 19.15
N TRP A 172 12.84 2.19 19.58
CA TRP A 172 11.55 2.63 19.07
C TRP A 172 11.51 4.16 19.02
N ASN A 173 11.10 4.75 17.89
CA ASN A 173 10.86 6.20 17.76
C ASN A 173 9.57 6.53 17.00
N VAL A 174 8.58 5.62 16.97
CA VAL A 174 7.30 5.92 16.29
C VAL A 174 6.69 7.16 16.96
N PRO A 175 6.50 8.26 16.21
CA PRO A 175 6.19 9.57 16.79
C PRO A 175 4.71 9.73 17.15
N HIS A 176 3.90 8.69 16.91
CA HIS A 176 2.46 8.69 17.11
C HIS A 176 2.07 7.70 18.19
N LEU A 177 1.14 8.10 19.06
CA LEU A 177 0.46 7.19 19.95
C LEU A 177 -0.43 6.22 19.16
N ARG A 178 -0.65 5.02 19.71
CA ARG A 178 -1.59 4.08 19.12
C ARG A 178 -3.00 4.65 19.19
N ASN A 179 -3.65 4.75 18.04
CA ASN A 179 -4.99 5.33 17.95
C ASN A 179 -6.05 4.39 18.57
N PRO A 180 -6.73 4.78 19.67
CA PRO A 180 -7.73 3.94 20.31
C PRO A 180 -9.01 3.77 19.46
N ASN A 181 -9.26 4.70 18.53
CA ASN A 181 -10.39 4.70 17.63
C ASN A 181 -10.04 4.15 16.23
N PHE A 182 -8.89 3.47 16.11
CA PHE A 182 -8.45 2.92 14.84
C PHE A 182 -9.50 1.97 14.23
N THR A 183 -9.80 2.18 12.94
CA THR A 183 -10.74 1.38 12.17
C THR A 183 -10.07 0.93 10.88
N GLU A 184 -10.13 -0.37 10.60
CA GLU A 184 -9.62 -0.97 9.37
C GLU A 184 -10.79 -1.54 8.55
N PRO A 185 -11.18 -0.88 7.44
CA PRO A 185 -12.30 -1.32 6.61
C PRO A 185 -12.02 -2.49 5.68
N GLY A 186 -10.77 -2.93 5.57
CA GLY A 186 -10.32 -3.84 4.51
C GLY A 186 -9.23 -4.79 4.98
N THR A 187 -8.56 -5.40 4.02
CA THR A 187 -7.49 -6.39 4.23
C THR A 187 -6.09 -5.78 4.16
N TRP A 188 -5.98 -4.45 4.22
CA TRP A 188 -4.72 -3.74 3.94
C TRP A 188 -3.59 -4.10 4.90
N LEU A 189 -3.84 -4.25 6.21
CA LEU A 189 -2.79 -4.66 7.15
C LEU A 189 -2.36 -6.11 6.90
N ALA A 190 -3.29 -6.99 6.52
CA ALA A 190 -2.99 -8.38 6.17
C ALA A 190 -2.19 -8.48 4.86
N GLU A 191 -2.58 -7.74 3.82
CA GLU A 191 -1.86 -7.67 2.54
C GLU A 191 -0.45 -7.10 2.71
N MET A 192 -0.33 -6.05 3.53
CA MET A 192 0.94 -5.46 3.90
C MET A 192 1.82 -6.44 4.66
N ARG A 193 1.26 -7.16 5.64
CA ARG A 193 1.99 -8.20 6.38
C ARG A 193 2.50 -9.29 5.44
N ALA A 194 1.65 -9.80 4.56
CA ALA A 194 2.02 -10.83 3.59
C ALA A 194 3.14 -10.35 2.67
N THR A 195 3.10 -9.09 2.23
CA THR A 195 4.15 -8.47 1.42
C THR A 195 5.49 -8.43 2.16
N LEU A 196 5.49 -7.94 3.39
CA LEU A 196 6.69 -7.79 4.20
C LEU A 196 7.33 -9.15 4.52
N VAL A 197 6.52 -10.13 4.91
CA VAL A 197 6.98 -11.52 5.19
C VAL A 197 7.55 -12.20 3.95
N ALA A 198 7.08 -11.84 2.75
CA ALA A 198 7.67 -12.30 1.49
C ALA A 198 9.03 -11.65 1.16
N GLY A 199 9.59 -10.84 2.06
CA GLY A 199 10.90 -10.20 1.91
C GLY A 199 10.90 -8.99 0.97
N ARG A 200 9.73 -8.41 0.69
CA ARG A 200 9.60 -7.25 -0.20
C ARG A 200 9.20 -6.01 0.60
N PRO A 201 9.70 -4.81 0.25
CA PRO A 201 9.15 -3.58 0.77
C PRO A 201 7.66 -3.47 0.45
N ALA A 202 6.87 -3.01 1.42
CA ALA A 202 5.45 -2.71 1.22
C ALA A 202 5.27 -1.20 1.09
N SER A 203 4.55 -0.76 0.05
CA SER A 203 4.23 0.66 -0.14
C SER A 203 2.73 0.87 -0.06
N LEU A 204 2.28 1.62 0.96
CA LEU A 204 0.92 2.12 1.09
C LEU A 204 0.79 3.37 0.23
N ALA A 205 -0.05 3.31 -0.81
CA ALA A 205 -0.28 4.42 -1.73
C ALA A 205 -1.76 4.75 -1.85
N GLY A 206 -2.09 6.04 -1.90
CA GLY A 206 -3.47 6.53 -1.99
C GLY A 206 -3.58 8.03 -1.67
N LEU A 207 -4.79 8.58 -1.79
CA LEU A 207 -5.13 9.99 -1.57
C LEU A 207 -4.68 10.51 -0.18
N GLY A 208 -4.37 11.80 -0.06
CA GLY A 208 -4.13 12.44 1.25
C GLY A 208 -5.34 12.28 2.18
N GLY A 209 -5.12 11.93 3.45
CA GLY A 209 -6.21 11.75 4.42
C GLY A 209 -6.90 10.38 4.45
N VAL A 210 -6.53 9.42 3.59
CA VAL A 210 -7.08 8.04 3.62
C VAL A 210 -6.56 7.16 4.77
N GLY A 211 -5.63 7.68 5.58
CA GLY A 211 -5.13 6.96 6.76
C GLY A 211 -3.90 6.06 6.54
N LYS A 212 -3.11 6.26 5.48
CA LYS A 212 -1.86 5.49 5.23
C LYS A 212 -0.89 5.52 6.42
N THR A 213 -0.62 6.70 6.97
CA THR A 213 0.21 6.88 8.16
C THR A 213 -0.38 6.14 9.36
N GLN A 214 -1.70 6.19 9.55
CA GLN A 214 -2.38 5.47 10.65
C GLN A 214 -2.31 3.94 10.48
N LEU A 215 -2.40 3.43 9.24
CA LEU A 215 -2.16 2.01 8.95
C LEU A 215 -0.72 1.61 9.30
N ALA A 216 0.27 2.45 8.97
CA ALA A 216 1.67 2.19 9.31
C ALA A 216 1.92 2.23 10.83
N VAL A 217 1.32 3.19 11.54
CA VAL A 217 1.34 3.27 13.01
C VAL A 217 0.72 2.01 13.61
N GLU A 218 -0.49 1.64 13.20
CA GLU A 218 -1.18 0.48 13.74
C GLU A 218 -0.41 -0.82 13.46
N TYR A 219 0.19 -0.97 12.28
CA TYR A 219 1.06 -2.11 11.98
C TYR A 219 2.25 -2.17 12.92
N ALA A 220 2.95 -1.05 13.12
CA ALA A 220 4.10 -0.98 14.01
C ALA A 220 3.73 -1.41 15.44
N TYR A 221 2.58 -0.96 15.95
CA TYR A 221 2.10 -1.38 17.28
C TYR A 221 1.62 -2.84 17.32
N ARG A 222 0.82 -3.29 16.34
CA ARG A 222 0.31 -4.68 16.27
C ARG A 222 1.42 -5.72 16.20
N HIS A 223 2.54 -5.36 15.56
CA HIS A 223 3.65 -6.27 15.31
C HIS A 223 4.94 -5.85 16.02
N ALA A 224 4.86 -4.96 17.02
CA ALA A 224 6.03 -4.50 17.78
C ALA A 224 6.84 -5.67 18.38
N GLY A 225 6.16 -6.76 18.75
CA GLY A 225 6.78 -7.97 19.30
C GLY A 225 7.59 -8.78 18.28
N ASP A 226 7.39 -8.56 16.98
CA ASP A 226 8.10 -9.26 15.90
C ASP A 226 9.45 -8.59 15.57
N TYR A 227 9.71 -7.40 16.10
CA TYR A 227 10.87 -6.59 15.70
C TYR A 227 11.75 -6.22 16.89
N ALA A 228 13.05 -6.52 16.82
CA ALA A 228 14.06 -6.01 17.73
C ALA A 228 14.17 -4.48 17.70
N LEU A 229 13.91 -3.86 16.54
CA LEU A 229 14.06 -2.42 16.29
C LEU A 229 12.93 -1.94 15.37
N VAL A 230 12.27 -0.83 15.73
CA VAL A 230 11.32 -0.15 14.85
C VAL A 230 11.72 1.31 14.76
N TRP A 231 11.99 1.79 13.54
CA TRP A 231 12.41 3.16 13.32
C TRP A 231 11.57 3.87 12.26
N TRP A 232 11.03 5.03 12.63
CA TRP A 232 10.23 5.93 11.82
C TRP A 232 11.11 6.99 11.17
N LEU A 233 10.96 7.16 9.86
CA LEU A 233 11.78 7.99 9.00
C LEU A 233 10.89 8.96 8.22
N ARG A 234 10.92 10.24 8.61
CA ARG A 234 10.24 11.30 7.84
C ARG A 234 10.94 11.49 6.50
N SER A 235 10.24 11.16 5.42
CA SER A 235 10.83 10.99 4.08
C SER A 235 10.40 12.06 3.08
N GLU A 236 9.82 13.16 3.58
CA GLU A 236 9.31 14.28 2.77
C GLU A 236 10.43 15.13 2.17
N GLN A 237 11.55 15.24 2.90
CA GLN A 237 12.70 16.07 2.52
C GLN A 237 14.00 15.31 2.78
N PRO A 238 15.00 15.36 1.87
CA PRO A 238 16.27 14.66 2.06
C PRO A 238 17.00 15.02 3.35
N ALA A 239 16.94 16.29 3.77
CA ALA A 239 17.59 16.75 5.00
C ALA A 239 16.94 16.16 6.27
N ALA A 240 15.59 16.06 6.28
CA ALA A 240 14.86 15.44 7.38
C ALA A 240 15.19 13.94 7.46
N LEU A 241 15.18 13.25 6.32
CA LEU A 241 15.52 11.83 6.26
C LEU A 241 16.96 11.56 6.74
N ALA A 242 17.92 12.38 6.33
CA ALA A 242 19.31 12.28 6.81
C ALA A 242 19.40 12.48 8.33
N ALA A 243 18.66 13.44 8.89
CA ALA A 243 18.61 13.66 10.34
C ALA A 243 18.03 12.46 11.10
N GLU A 244 17.00 11.80 10.56
CA GLU A 244 16.45 10.57 11.16
C GLU A 244 17.47 9.40 11.14
N TYR A 245 18.29 9.30 10.09
CA TYR A 245 19.41 8.36 10.01
C TYR A 245 20.51 8.67 11.02
N ALA A 246 20.83 9.95 11.25
CA ALA A 246 21.76 10.37 12.30
C ALA A 246 21.25 9.98 13.69
N GLY A 247 19.96 10.21 13.96
CA GLY A 247 19.32 9.75 15.20
C GLY A 247 19.42 8.24 15.40
N LEU A 248 19.21 7.46 14.33
CA LEU A 248 19.36 6.01 14.37
C LEU A 248 20.81 5.58 14.62
N ALA A 249 21.79 6.23 13.99
CA ALA A 249 23.21 5.95 14.21
C ALA A 249 23.60 6.16 15.68
N HIS A 250 23.08 7.21 16.32
CA HIS A 250 23.27 7.45 17.76
C HIS A 250 22.65 6.33 18.60
N LYS A 251 21.41 5.90 18.30
CA LYS A 251 20.76 4.81 19.05
C LYS A 251 21.40 3.44 18.85
N LEU A 252 22.02 3.22 17.70
CA LEU A 252 22.80 2.02 17.40
C LEU A 252 24.24 2.08 17.95
N GLU A 253 24.64 3.22 18.52
CA GLU A 253 25.99 3.49 19.04
C GLU A 253 27.10 3.28 18.00
N LEU A 254 26.84 3.66 16.74
CA LEU A 254 27.82 3.48 15.66
C LEU A 254 29.03 4.41 15.82
N PRO A 255 30.25 3.98 15.45
CA PRO A 255 31.44 4.83 15.45
C PRO A 255 31.27 6.09 14.60
N GLU A 256 30.54 5.99 13.49
CA GLU A 256 30.34 7.05 12.50
C GLU A 256 29.21 8.03 12.88
N LYS A 257 28.55 7.87 14.03
CA LYS A 257 27.38 8.68 14.43
C LYS A 257 27.66 10.19 14.43
N ASP A 258 28.90 10.60 14.69
CA ASP A 258 29.35 12.00 14.74
C ASP A 258 30.12 12.43 13.47
N ALA A 259 30.05 11.65 12.38
CA ALA A 259 30.75 11.98 11.14
C ALA A 259 30.21 13.28 10.52
N PRO A 260 31.09 14.16 9.98
CA PRO A 260 30.65 15.44 9.40
C PRO A 260 29.85 15.28 8.10
N GLN A 261 29.96 14.14 7.44
CA GLN A 261 29.35 13.86 6.14
C GLN A 261 28.18 12.89 6.30
N GLN A 262 26.96 13.35 6.01
CA GLN A 262 25.73 12.55 6.10
C GLN A 262 25.77 11.22 5.32
N PRO A 263 26.34 11.15 4.10
CA PRO A 263 26.43 9.88 3.38
C PRO A 263 27.20 8.78 4.13
N VAL A 264 28.19 9.16 4.96
CA VAL A 264 28.97 8.21 5.78
C VAL A 264 28.08 7.61 6.86
N ILE A 265 27.29 8.45 7.55
CA ILE A 265 26.33 8.02 8.57
C ILE A 265 25.28 7.08 7.97
N ILE A 266 24.70 7.46 6.82
CA ILE A 266 23.69 6.65 6.13
C ILE A 266 24.27 5.30 5.72
N ALA A 267 25.48 5.26 5.16
CA ALA A 267 26.14 4.03 4.77
C ALA A 267 26.40 3.12 5.99
N ALA A 268 26.89 3.69 7.11
CA ALA A 268 27.15 2.94 8.34
C ALA A 268 25.87 2.34 8.93
N VAL A 269 24.76 3.09 8.98
CA VAL A 269 23.47 2.58 9.44
C VAL A 269 22.97 1.46 8.53
N ARG A 270 23.05 1.62 7.20
CA ARG A 270 22.64 0.56 6.25
C ARG A 270 23.46 -0.71 6.42
N ASP A 271 24.76 -0.58 6.65
CA ASP A 271 25.65 -1.71 6.90
C ASP A 271 25.32 -2.41 8.21
N ALA A 272 25.15 -1.65 9.30
CA ALA A 272 24.75 -2.16 10.60
C ALA A 272 23.40 -2.90 10.54
N LEU A 273 22.43 -2.38 9.78
CA LEU A 273 21.12 -3.01 9.61
C LEU A 273 21.18 -4.27 8.73
N ARG A 274 22.07 -4.35 7.74
CA ARG A 274 22.29 -5.57 6.93
C ARG A 274 22.77 -6.75 7.77
N HIS A 275 23.55 -6.47 8.81
CA HIS A 275 24.06 -7.50 9.72
C HIS A 275 23.15 -7.77 10.93
N ARG A 276 22.05 -7.01 11.07
CA ARG A 276 21.01 -7.24 12.08
C ARG A 276 19.82 -7.97 11.46
N ARG A 277 19.06 -8.65 12.31
CA ARG A 277 17.77 -9.26 11.96
C ARG A 277 16.63 -8.53 12.68
N ASP A 278 15.41 -8.74 12.20
CA ASP A 278 14.17 -8.39 12.89
C ASP A 278 14.03 -6.88 13.14
N TRP A 279 14.29 -6.05 12.14
CA TRP A 279 14.03 -4.61 12.20
C TRP A 279 12.89 -4.18 11.28
N LEU A 280 12.23 -3.08 11.61
CA LEU A 280 11.24 -2.40 10.77
C LEU A 280 11.69 -0.94 10.56
N LEU A 281 11.85 -0.54 9.30
CA LEU A 281 11.96 0.87 8.93
C LEU A 281 10.65 1.33 8.31
N VAL A 282 10.07 2.41 8.84
CA VAL A 282 8.86 3.05 8.30
C VAL A 282 9.25 4.37 7.65
N PHE A 283 9.25 4.43 6.32
CA PHE A 283 9.46 5.64 5.54
C PHE A 283 8.11 6.34 5.34
N ASP A 284 7.84 7.38 6.13
CA ASP A 284 6.57 8.09 6.09
C ASP A 284 6.62 9.31 5.15
N ASN A 285 5.54 9.46 4.37
CA ASN A 285 5.32 10.48 3.35
C ASN A 285 6.47 10.61 2.36
N ALA A 286 6.95 9.49 1.84
CA ALA A 286 8.02 9.50 0.85
C ALA A 286 7.53 9.95 -0.52
N ASN A 287 8.33 10.77 -1.19
CA ASN A 287 8.00 11.33 -2.50
C ASN A 287 8.14 10.28 -3.60
N SER A 288 9.36 9.81 -3.87
CA SER A 288 9.65 8.94 -5.01
C SER A 288 10.54 7.73 -4.65
N PRO A 289 10.48 6.63 -5.43
CA PRO A 289 11.39 5.51 -5.28
C PRO A 289 12.87 5.88 -5.36
N ASP A 290 13.24 6.74 -6.31
CA ASP A 290 14.63 7.16 -6.55
C ASP A 290 15.26 7.82 -5.32
N GLU A 291 14.49 8.65 -4.62
CA GLU A 291 14.94 9.34 -3.41
C GLU A 291 15.20 8.37 -2.24
N ILE A 292 14.45 7.27 -2.11
CA ILE A 292 14.66 6.31 -1.01
C ILE A 292 15.72 5.26 -1.34
N ARG A 293 15.98 4.93 -2.62
CA ARG A 293 16.89 3.81 -2.99
C ARG A 293 18.24 3.85 -2.29
N GLY A 294 18.82 5.04 -2.11
CA GLY A 294 20.10 5.23 -1.42
C GLY A 294 20.08 4.94 0.09
N TYR A 295 18.91 4.87 0.69
CA TYR A 295 18.69 4.66 2.13
C TYR A 295 18.33 3.20 2.46
N LEU A 296 17.87 2.40 1.51
CA LEU A 296 17.41 1.03 1.79
C LEU A 296 18.56 0.11 2.24
N PRO A 297 18.46 -0.58 3.40
CA PRO A 297 19.49 -1.51 3.88
C PRO A 297 19.64 -2.76 3.00
N GLY A 298 18.57 -3.17 2.32
CA GLY A 298 18.58 -4.26 1.33
C GLY A 298 18.14 -5.63 1.87
N ALA A 299 18.60 -6.06 3.06
CA ALA A 299 18.21 -7.33 3.68
C ALA A 299 18.26 -7.28 5.21
N GLY A 300 17.62 -8.24 5.88
CA GLY A 300 17.66 -8.41 7.34
C GLY A 300 16.43 -7.89 8.09
N GLY A 301 15.50 -7.19 7.43
CA GLY A 301 14.28 -6.70 8.06
C GLY A 301 13.25 -6.19 7.06
N HIS A 302 12.24 -5.51 7.59
CA HIS A 302 11.06 -5.07 6.86
C HIS A 302 11.11 -3.57 6.59
N VAL A 303 10.71 -3.18 5.38
CA VAL A 303 10.61 -1.78 4.96
C VAL A 303 9.15 -1.48 4.61
N LEU A 304 8.56 -0.58 5.37
CA LEU A 304 7.23 -0.05 5.12
C LEU A 304 7.36 1.38 4.61
N ILE A 305 6.64 1.71 3.54
CA ILE A 305 6.65 3.03 2.92
C ILE A 305 5.21 3.54 2.89
N THR A 306 4.99 4.78 3.30
CA THR A 306 3.75 5.51 3.01
C THR A 306 4.06 6.58 1.97
N SER A 307 3.21 6.68 0.94
CA SER A 307 3.42 7.66 -0.12
C SER A 307 2.11 8.13 -0.74
N ARG A 308 2.13 9.35 -1.28
CA ARG A 308 1.06 9.86 -2.15
C ARG A 308 1.26 9.45 -3.60
N GLN A 309 2.47 9.04 -4.01
CA GLN A 309 2.71 8.59 -5.38
C GLN A 309 2.27 7.14 -5.55
N PRO A 310 1.60 6.77 -6.66
CA PRO A 310 1.26 5.38 -6.94
C PRO A 310 2.42 4.56 -7.52
N ALA A 311 3.49 5.21 -7.99
CA ALA A 311 4.55 4.60 -8.79
C ALA A 311 5.67 3.91 -7.95
N TRP A 312 5.32 2.92 -7.13
CA TRP A 312 6.27 2.19 -6.26
C TRP A 312 6.63 0.77 -6.68
N GLY A 313 6.05 0.28 -7.80
CA GLY A 313 6.21 -1.11 -8.24
C GLY A 313 7.65 -1.56 -8.49
N GLY A 314 8.57 -0.62 -8.77
CA GLY A 314 9.99 -0.91 -8.97
C GLY A 314 10.80 -1.11 -7.68
N LEU A 315 10.24 -0.84 -6.50
CA LEU A 315 10.89 -1.01 -5.19
C LEU A 315 10.20 -2.06 -4.31
N GLY A 316 8.92 -2.32 -4.53
CA GLY A 316 8.13 -3.17 -3.65
C GLY A 316 6.72 -3.41 -4.18
N GLN A 317 5.92 -4.13 -3.38
CA GLN A 317 4.52 -4.35 -3.72
C GLN A 317 3.68 -3.17 -3.22
N ARG A 318 2.89 -2.59 -4.14
CA ARG A 318 1.95 -1.53 -3.82
C ARG A 318 0.69 -2.14 -3.19
N VAL A 319 0.30 -1.60 -2.04
CA VAL A 319 -1.02 -1.81 -1.44
C VAL A 319 -1.79 -0.49 -1.60
N GLU A 320 -2.85 -0.54 -2.40
CA GLU A 320 -3.68 0.64 -2.68
C GLU A 320 -4.69 0.87 -1.55
N VAL A 321 -4.50 1.96 -0.80
CA VAL A 321 -5.39 2.36 0.28
C VAL A 321 -6.48 3.24 -0.30
N LYS A 322 -7.73 2.78 -0.21
CA LYS A 322 -8.92 3.43 -0.78
C LYS A 322 -9.70 4.18 0.30
N LYS A 323 -10.69 4.97 -0.14
CA LYS A 323 -11.72 5.55 0.75
C LYS A 323 -12.48 4.44 1.46
N TRP A 324 -13.08 4.76 2.60
CA TRP A 324 -13.82 3.76 3.36
C TRP A 324 -15.13 3.40 2.65
N PRO A 325 -15.60 2.14 2.76
CA PRO A 325 -16.95 1.78 2.37
C PRO A 325 -17.99 2.63 3.14
N PRO A 326 -19.15 2.93 2.54
CA PRO A 326 -20.18 3.74 3.20
C PRO A 326 -20.59 3.22 4.57
N ALA A 327 -20.78 1.91 4.71
CA ALA A 327 -21.16 1.27 5.97
C ALA A 327 -20.15 1.52 7.09
N VAL A 328 -18.85 1.41 6.79
CA VAL A 328 -17.76 1.62 7.77
C VAL A 328 -17.69 3.09 8.19
N SER A 329 -17.95 4.02 7.26
CA SER A 329 -17.94 5.46 7.57
C SER A 329 -19.07 5.84 8.52
N VAL A 330 -20.26 5.26 8.31
CA VAL A 330 -21.43 5.47 9.18
C VAL A 330 -21.17 4.87 10.55
N GLU A 331 -20.73 3.62 10.61
CA GLU A 331 -20.41 2.94 11.88
C GLU A 331 -19.37 3.73 12.68
N PHE A 332 -18.31 4.21 12.02
CA PHE A 332 -17.29 5.03 12.63
C PHE A 332 -17.85 6.32 13.23
N LEU A 333 -18.64 7.09 12.48
CA LEU A 333 -19.22 8.34 12.98
C LEU A 333 -20.12 8.10 14.19
N LEU A 334 -21.00 7.09 14.13
CA LEU A 334 -21.90 6.76 15.24
C LEU A 334 -21.11 6.34 16.49
N LYS A 335 -20.11 5.48 16.32
CA LYS A 335 -19.25 5.01 17.42
C LYS A 335 -18.41 6.14 18.02
N ARG A 336 -17.78 6.97 17.18
CA ARG A 336 -16.85 8.03 17.60
C ARG A 336 -17.57 9.19 18.28
N THR A 337 -18.82 9.48 17.91
CA THR A 337 -19.64 10.57 18.48
C THR A 337 -20.58 10.11 19.59
N GLY A 338 -20.90 8.81 19.67
CA GLY A 338 -21.93 8.28 20.57
C GLY A 338 -23.37 8.63 20.16
N LEU A 339 -23.57 9.21 18.97
CA LEU A 339 -24.88 9.60 18.46
C LEU A 339 -25.53 8.46 17.66
N ALA A 340 -26.87 8.37 17.67
CA ALA A 340 -27.61 7.22 17.12
C ALA A 340 -28.27 7.46 15.75
N ASP A 341 -28.10 8.64 15.16
CA ASP A 341 -28.75 8.99 13.88
C ASP A 341 -27.94 8.49 12.67
N ALA A 342 -28.22 7.26 12.26
CA ALA A 342 -27.55 6.62 11.13
C ALA A 342 -27.82 7.32 9.78
N ALA A 343 -29.00 7.94 9.60
CA ALA A 343 -29.34 8.63 8.37
C ALA A 343 -28.51 9.92 8.23
N ALA A 344 -28.46 10.74 9.29
CA ALA A 344 -27.62 11.93 9.30
C ALA A 344 -26.12 11.59 9.20
N ALA A 345 -25.67 10.51 9.86
CA ALA A 345 -24.30 10.01 9.71
C ALA A 345 -23.98 9.60 8.27
N ALA A 346 -24.91 8.93 7.57
CA ALA A 346 -24.74 8.56 6.16
C ALA A 346 -24.66 9.78 5.25
N GLU A 347 -25.47 10.81 5.50
CA GLU A 347 -25.40 12.06 4.75
C GLU A 347 -24.07 12.80 4.97
N ILE A 348 -23.61 12.91 6.21
CA ILE A 348 -22.31 13.51 6.54
C ILE A 348 -21.19 12.69 5.90
N ALA A 349 -21.22 11.36 6.03
CA ALA A 349 -20.19 10.50 5.47
C ALA A 349 -20.09 10.65 3.95
N ARG A 350 -21.23 10.74 3.26
CA ARG A 350 -21.30 11.01 1.82
C ARG A 350 -20.78 12.40 1.47
N GLU A 351 -21.11 13.42 2.27
CA GLU A 351 -20.63 14.80 2.06
C GLU A 351 -19.11 14.92 2.26
N LEU A 352 -18.56 14.15 3.19
CA LEU A 352 -17.13 14.04 3.47
C LEU A 352 -16.43 12.96 2.61
N ASP A 353 -17.16 12.41 1.63
CA ASP A 353 -16.67 11.45 0.64
C ASP A 353 -15.97 10.23 1.26
N HIS A 354 -16.46 9.79 2.42
CA HIS A 354 -15.97 8.63 3.14
C HIS A 354 -14.45 8.68 3.45
N LEU A 355 -13.90 9.90 3.56
CA LEU A 355 -12.49 10.12 3.86
C LEU A 355 -12.25 10.05 5.38
N PRO A 356 -11.43 9.12 5.88
CA PRO A 356 -11.22 8.89 7.32
C PRO A 356 -10.81 10.13 8.09
N LEU A 357 -9.86 10.91 7.54
CA LEU A 357 -9.41 12.14 8.19
C LEU A 357 -10.53 13.18 8.27
N ALA A 358 -11.38 13.30 7.25
CA ALA A 358 -12.51 14.23 7.28
C ALA A 358 -13.59 13.78 8.27
N LEU A 359 -13.86 12.48 8.33
CA LEU A 359 -14.80 11.88 9.28
C LEU A 359 -14.34 12.08 10.74
N GLU A 360 -13.05 11.86 11.04
CA GLU A 360 -12.51 12.09 12.39
C GLU A 360 -12.61 13.57 12.77
N GLN A 361 -12.31 14.49 11.84
CA GLN A 361 -12.47 15.92 12.10
C GLN A 361 -13.93 16.33 12.37
N ALA A 362 -14.88 15.77 11.62
CA ALA A 362 -16.30 16.01 11.87
C ALA A 362 -16.74 15.46 13.23
N ALA A 363 -16.29 14.26 13.59
CA ALA A 363 -16.62 13.64 14.87
C ALA A 363 -15.99 14.40 16.06
N ALA A 364 -14.73 14.82 15.93
CA ALA A 364 -14.04 15.63 16.95
C ALA A 364 -14.71 17.00 17.14
N TYR A 365 -15.16 17.63 16.05
CA TYR A 365 -15.93 18.89 16.13
C TYR A 365 -17.25 18.70 16.87
N LEU A 366 -18.00 17.65 16.56
CA LEU A 366 -19.27 17.32 17.22
C LEU A 366 -19.09 17.05 18.72
N GLU A 367 -18.05 16.31 19.09
CA GLU A 367 -17.70 16.05 20.49
C GLU A 367 -17.34 17.34 21.24
N THR A 368 -16.49 18.18 20.64
CA THR A 368 -16.04 19.45 21.26
C THR A 368 -17.19 20.44 21.43
N THR A 369 -18.11 20.50 20.45
CA THR A 369 -19.23 21.46 20.46
C THR A 369 -20.48 20.94 21.16
N GLY A 370 -20.55 19.65 21.47
CA GLY A 370 -21.78 18.99 21.93
C GLY A 370 -22.92 19.03 20.91
N GLY A 371 -22.60 19.17 19.62
CA GLY A 371 -23.56 19.31 18.52
C GLY A 371 -24.27 18.00 18.13
N THR A 372 -25.24 18.09 17.23
CA THR A 372 -25.94 16.93 16.65
C THR A 372 -25.50 16.70 15.19
N LEU A 373 -25.61 15.47 14.71
CA LEU A 373 -25.32 15.13 13.31
C LEU A 373 -26.18 15.97 12.34
N VAL A 374 -27.48 16.09 12.62
CA VAL A 374 -28.41 16.91 11.81
C VAL A 374 -27.99 18.38 11.78
N GLY A 375 -27.54 18.94 12.91
CA GLY A 375 -27.10 20.33 13.01
C GLY A 375 -25.76 20.61 12.32
N TYR A 376 -24.88 19.60 12.20
CA TYR A 376 -23.56 19.74 11.61
C TYR A 376 -23.60 19.96 10.10
N LEU A 377 -24.45 19.24 9.37
CA LEU A 377 -24.42 19.25 7.91
C LEU A 377 -24.68 20.63 7.28
N PRO A 378 -25.68 21.43 7.73
CA PRO A 378 -25.87 22.80 7.24
C PRO A 378 -24.70 23.73 7.56
N LEU A 379 -24.11 23.61 8.76
CA LEU A 379 -22.94 24.37 9.17
C LEU A 379 -21.73 24.02 8.29
N PHE A 380 -21.51 22.73 8.06
CA PHE A 380 -20.45 22.22 7.21
C PHE A 380 -20.59 22.76 5.78
N ARG A 381 -21.77 22.64 5.15
CA ARG A 381 -22.00 23.16 3.79
C ARG A 381 -21.75 24.66 3.66
N LYS A 382 -22.11 25.43 4.70
CA LYS A 382 -21.95 26.89 4.70
C LYS A 382 -20.52 27.34 5.01
N HIS A 383 -19.77 26.57 5.80
CA HIS A 383 -18.48 26.97 6.37
C HIS A 383 -17.39 25.89 6.19
N GLN A 384 -17.37 25.16 5.06
CA GLN A 384 -16.53 23.97 4.82
C GLN A 384 -15.08 24.13 5.29
N VAL A 385 -14.41 25.23 4.92
CA VAL A 385 -13.00 25.46 5.29
C VAL A 385 -12.85 25.99 6.71
N GLN A 386 -13.79 26.81 7.20
CA GLN A 386 -13.72 27.37 8.55
C GLN A 386 -13.99 26.31 9.64
N VAL A 387 -14.85 25.32 9.35
CA VAL A 387 -15.09 24.17 10.23
C VAL A 387 -13.82 23.34 10.39
N PHE A 388 -13.05 23.12 9.31
CA PHE A 388 -11.77 22.42 9.41
C PHE A 388 -10.67 23.24 10.10
N LYS A 389 -10.74 24.57 10.06
CA LYS A 389 -9.80 25.47 10.77
C LYS A 389 -10.11 25.61 12.27
N HIS A 390 -11.34 25.30 12.71
CA HIS A 390 -11.79 25.44 14.11
C HIS A 390 -11.40 24.24 15.01
N VAL A 391 -11.00 23.12 14.40
CA VAL A 391 -10.41 22.02 15.16
C VAL A 391 -8.98 22.44 15.47
N GLU A 392 -8.72 22.90 16.70
CA GLU A 392 -7.36 23.04 17.18
C GLU A 392 -6.63 21.70 16.94
N PRO A 393 -5.39 21.71 16.41
CA PRO A 393 -4.62 20.48 16.30
C PRO A 393 -4.48 19.88 17.70
N GLY A 394 -5.30 18.87 18.00
CA GLY A 394 -5.14 18.04 19.18
C GLY A 394 -3.71 17.50 19.18
N SER A 395 -3.15 17.29 20.37
CA SER A 395 -1.73 17.04 20.65
C SER A 395 -1.05 15.93 19.83
N ASP A 396 -1.78 15.14 19.05
CA ASP A 396 -1.28 14.03 18.23
C ASP A 396 -1.52 14.17 16.71
N TYR A 397 -2.22 15.21 16.23
CA TYR A 397 -2.54 15.43 14.81
C TYR A 397 -2.09 16.81 14.32
N PRO A 398 -0.92 16.93 13.66
CA PRO A 398 -0.32 18.21 13.31
C PRO A 398 -0.99 18.93 12.12
N SER A 399 -1.97 18.34 11.43
CA SER A 399 -2.55 18.94 10.22
C SER A 399 -4.03 18.60 9.99
N THR A 400 -4.79 19.59 9.52
CA THR A 400 -6.17 19.41 9.06
C THR A 400 -6.17 18.78 7.66
N VAL A 401 -7.31 18.22 7.21
CA VAL A 401 -7.48 17.78 5.81
C VAL A 401 -7.09 18.91 4.85
N ALA A 402 -7.51 20.14 5.15
CA ALA A 402 -7.19 21.32 4.36
C ALA A 402 -5.67 21.61 4.31
N THR A 403 -4.98 21.54 5.44
CA THR A 403 -3.51 21.74 5.51
C THR A 403 -2.76 20.68 4.69
N THR A 404 -3.23 19.43 4.71
CA THR A 404 -2.58 18.31 4.01
C THR A 404 -2.64 18.48 2.49
N TRP A 405 -3.76 18.93 1.94
CA TRP A 405 -3.88 19.23 0.51
C TRP A 405 -3.22 20.54 0.11
N GLU A 406 -3.22 21.53 0.99
CA GLU A 406 -2.54 22.80 0.77
C GLU A 406 -1.05 22.59 0.49
N ILE A 407 -0.36 21.78 1.29
CA ILE A 407 1.06 21.46 1.07
C ILE A 407 1.28 20.77 -0.29
N SER A 408 0.43 19.80 -0.64
CA SER A 408 0.52 19.13 -1.95
C SER A 408 0.27 20.08 -3.10
N PHE A 409 -0.64 21.03 -2.93
CA PHE A 409 -0.91 22.02 -3.96
C PHE A 409 0.25 23.00 -4.14
N GLN A 410 0.82 23.51 -3.04
CA GLN A 410 1.97 24.40 -3.09
C GLN A 410 3.17 23.74 -3.78
N GLN A 411 3.35 22.42 -3.58
CA GLN A 411 4.39 21.69 -4.28
C GLN A 411 4.05 21.50 -5.77
N LEU A 412 2.80 21.15 -6.10
CA LEU A 412 2.35 21.06 -7.49
C LEU A 412 2.51 22.40 -8.24
N GLU A 413 2.20 23.52 -7.60
CA GLU A 413 2.31 24.85 -8.21
C GLU A 413 3.76 25.20 -8.57
N LYS A 414 4.72 24.73 -7.77
CA LYS A 414 6.16 24.87 -8.08
C LYS A 414 6.59 23.93 -9.22
N ASP A 415 6.16 22.68 -9.18
CA ASP A 415 6.61 21.64 -10.11
C ASP A 415 5.93 21.71 -11.48
N SER A 416 4.65 22.07 -11.51
CA SER A 416 3.82 22.16 -12.70
C SER A 416 2.74 23.24 -12.54
N PRO A 417 3.04 24.49 -12.91
CA PRO A 417 2.06 25.57 -12.94
C PRO A 417 0.83 25.24 -13.80
N ALA A 418 1.00 24.49 -14.89
CA ALA A 418 -0.11 24.01 -15.73
C ALA A 418 -1.00 22.98 -15.01
N GLY A 419 -0.40 22.05 -14.25
CA GLY A 419 -1.15 21.12 -13.40
C GLY A 419 -1.93 21.83 -12.29
N ALA A 420 -1.33 22.84 -11.66
CA ALA A 420 -2.01 23.67 -10.66
C ALA A 420 -3.19 24.46 -11.26
N ALA A 421 -3.01 25.03 -12.45
CA ALA A 421 -4.05 25.72 -13.20
C ALA A 421 -5.18 24.77 -13.64
N LEU A 422 -4.87 23.54 -14.04
CA LEU A 422 -5.87 22.52 -14.35
C LEU A 422 -6.72 22.17 -13.11
N LEU A 423 -6.10 22.04 -11.93
CA LEU A 423 -6.86 21.86 -10.68
C LEU A 423 -7.78 23.03 -10.36
N ASN A 424 -7.30 24.27 -10.57
CA ASN A 424 -8.13 25.47 -10.39
C ASN A 424 -9.38 25.40 -11.26
N LEU A 425 -9.25 25.04 -12.53
CA LEU A 425 -10.38 24.86 -13.44
C LEU A 425 -11.32 23.74 -12.97
N CYS A 426 -10.77 22.55 -12.66
CA CYS A 426 -11.56 21.40 -12.21
C CYS A 426 -12.35 21.65 -10.92
N ALA A 427 -11.96 22.63 -10.11
CA ALA A 427 -12.69 23.00 -8.88
C ALA A 427 -14.07 23.66 -9.13
N PHE A 428 -14.37 24.03 -10.38
CA PHE A 428 -15.64 24.62 -10.82
C PHE A 428 -16.51 23.68 -11.66
N PHE A 429 -16.11 22.40 -11.76
CA PHE A 429 -16.90 21.35 -12.39
C PHE A 429 -17.51 20.41 -11.34
N ALA A 430 -18.43 19.53 -11.78
CA ALA A 430 -18.80 18.38 -10.95
C ALA A 430 -17.55 17.54 -10.61
N PRO A 431 -17.50 16.94 -9.41
CA PRO A 431 -16.29 16.34 -8.84
C PRO A 431 -15.83 15.08 -9.57
N ASP A 432 -16.74 14.36 -10.23
CA ASP A 432 -16.47 13.07 -10.84
C ASP A 432 -16.64 13.13 -12.36
N ALA A 433 -15.90 12.29 -13.09
CA ALA A 433 -16.04 12.07 -14.53
C ALA A 433 -15.84 13.31 -15.43
N ILE A 434 -15.02 14.28 -15.01
CA ILE A 434 -14.67 15.49 -15.78
C ILE A 434 -14.02 15.10 -17.11
N PRO A 435 -14.64 15.37 -18.27
CA PRO A 435 -14.09 14.93 -19.55
C PRO A 435 -12.86 15.75 -19.96
N ARG A 436 -11.78 15.06 -20.36
CA ARG A 436 -10.53 15.70 -20.83
C ARG A 436 -10.73 16.42 -22.16
N ASP A 437 -11.50 15.81 -23.06
CA ASP A 437 -11.84 16.35 -24.38
C ASP A 437 -12.68 17.63 -24.28
N MET A 438 -13.55 17.74 -23.27
CA MET A 438 -14.24 18.99 -22.95
C MET A 438 -13.24 20.12 -22.63
N ILE A 439 -12.23 19.85 -21.80
CA ILE A 439 -11.22 20.84 -21.41
C ILE A 439 -10.34 21.22 -22.59
N ALA A 440 -9.82 20.23 -23.33
CA ALA A 440 -9.00 20.44 -24.51
C ALA A 440 -9.74 21.23 -25.60
N GLY A 441 -11.00 20.89 -25.86
CA GLY A 441 -11.85 21.61 -26.83
C GLY A 441 -12.13 23.07 -26.44
N GLY A 442 -12.02 23.40 -25.15
CA GLY A 442 -12.21 24.75 -24.60
C GLY A 442 -10.94 25.55 -24.34
N ALA A 443 -9.77 25.11 -24.85
CA ALA A 443 -8.46 25.70 -24.52
C ALA A 443 -8.40 27.24 -24.68
N GLU A 444 -9.06 27.80 -25.70
CA GLU A 444 -9.09 29.25 -25.97
C GLU A 444 -9.65 30.10 -24.82
N PHE A 445 -10.48 29.52 -23.94
CA PHE A 445 -11.07 30.21 -22.79
C PHE A 445 -10.24 30.10 -21.51
N LEU A 446 -9.14 29.35 -21.54
CA LEU A 446 -8.33 29.07 -20.37
C LEU A 446 -7.29 30.18 -20.15
N PRO A 447 -6.96 30.50 -18.88
CA PRO A 447 -5.78 31.29 -18.53
C PRO A 447 -4.47 30.57 -18.89
N GLU A 448 -3.38 31.32 -19.09
CA GLU A 448 -2.04 30.73 -19.09
C GLU A 448 -1.64 30.27 -17.68
N PRO A 449 -0.83 29.21 -17.54
CA PRO A 449 -0.21 28.40 -18.59
C PRO A 449 -1.08 27.23 -19.08
N LEU A 450 -2.31 27.09 -18.56
CA LEU A 450 -3.19 25.97 -18.90
C LEU A 450 -3.65 26.02 -20.36
N ARG A 451 -3.84 27.20 -20.95
CA ARG A 451 -4.18 27.35 -22.36
C ARG A 451 -3.18 26.65 -23.28
N ALA A 452 -1.88 26.91 -23.09
CA ALA A 452 -0.83 26.27 -23.86
C ALA A 452 -0.85 24.74 -23.66
N ALA A 453 -0.95 24.29 -22.40
CA ALA A 453 -0.99 22.87 -22.07
C ALA A 453 -2.23 22.15 -22.63
N ALA A 454 -3.41 22.77 -22.61
CA ALA A 454 -4.64 22.17 -23.13
C ALA A 454 -4.70 22.16 -24.67
N GLY A 455 -3.94 23.04 -25.34
CA GLY A 455 -3.80 23.06 -26.79
C GLY A 455 -2.83 22.02 -27.36
N ASP A 456 -2.02 21.37 -26.51
CA ASP A 456 -1.06 20.33 -26.87
C ASP A 456 -1.36 19.04 -26.12
N ALA A 457 -1.58 17.93 -26.84
CA ALA A 457 -1.95 16.66 -26.22
C ALA A 457 -0.89 16.19 -25.21
N LEU A 458 0.41 16.38 -25.52
CA LEU A 458 1.50 16.00 -24.63
C LEU A 458 1.54 16.90 -23.38
N GLY A 459 1.44 18.22 -23.57
CA GLY A 459 1.37 19.17 -22.46
C GLY A 459 0.18 18.93 -21.51
N PHE A 460 -0.98 18.54 -22.04
CA PHE A 460 -2.14 18.22 -21.21
C PHE A 460 -1.91 16.94 -20.39
N ASP A 461 -1.35 15.90 -21.00
CA ASP A 461 -1.02 14.66 -20.31
C ASP A 461 0.08 14.87 -19.26
N ASP A 462 1.06 15.74 -19.51
CA ASP A 462 2.08 16.13 -18.52
C ASP A 462 1.45 16.86 -17.33
N ALA A 463 0.49 17.76 -17.57
CA ALA A 463 -0.26 18.43 -16.51
C ALA A 463 -1.07 17.43 -15.68
N VAL A 464 -1.79 16.49 -16.32
CA VAL A 464 -2.53 15.42 -15.64
C VAL A 464 -1.58 14.52 -14.84
N ALA A 465 -0.46 14.11 -15.42
CA ALA A 465 0.54 13.27 -14.77
C ALA A 465 1.13 13.96 -13.54
N ALA A 466 1.42 15.26 -13.61
CA ALA A 466 1.90 16.04 -12.47
C ALA A 466 0.90 16.03 -11.30
N ILE A 467 -0.39 16.25 -11.57
CA ILE A 467 -1.43 16.23 -10.53
C ILE A 467 -1.58 14.81 -9.93
N ARG A 468 -1.49 13.76 -10.76
CA ARG A 468 -1.55 12.36 -10.30
C ARG A 468 -0.39 11.98 -9.39
N ARG A 469 0.81 12.55 -9.57
CA ARG A 469 1.96 12.31 -8.65
C ARG A 469 1.60 12.74 -7.22
N TYR A 470 0.80 13.78 -7.06
CA TYR A 470 0.34 14.24 -5.75
C TYR A 470 -0.93 13.53 -5.25
N SER A 471 -1.47 12.56 -6.01
CA SER A 471 -2.77 11.93 -5.78
C SER A 471 -3.90 12.96 -5.57
N LEU A 472 -3.85 14.13 -6.22
CA LEU A 472 -4.90 15.15 -6.08
C LEU A 472 -6.10 14.88 -7.00
N ILE A 473 -5.93 14.02 -8.00
CA ILE A 473 -7.00 13.56 -8.91
C ILE A 473 -6.95 12.05 -9.09
N GLU A 474 -8.12 11.48 -9.40
CA GLU A 474 -8.25 10.13 -9.95
C GLU A 474 -8.51 10.22 -11.46
N THR A 475 -8.17 9.17 -12.20
CA THR A 475 -8.41 9.10 -13.66
C THR A 475 -9.27 7.89 -13.98
N GLY A 476 -10.46 8.11 -14.52
CA GLY A 476 -11.34 7.06 -15.04
C GLY A 476 -10.89 6.62 -16.44
N GLY A 477 -9.74 5.95 -16.50
CA GLY A 477 -9.02 5.68 -17.76
C GLY A 477 -8.40 6.94 -18.38
N ASP A 478 -8.25 6.93 -19.70
CA ASP A 478 -7.55 7.99 -20.43
C ASP A 478 -8.44 9.21 -20.76
N SER A 479 -9.74 9.15 -20.44
CA SER A 479 -10.72 10.13 -20.93
C SER A 479 -11.32 11.05 -19.86
N THR A 480 -11.24 10.69 -18.58
CA THR A 480 -11.89 11.45 -17.50
C THR A 480 -10.97 11.71 -16.32
N LEU A 481 -11.25 12.80 -15.62
CA LEU A 481 -10.60 13.21 -14.37
C LEU A 481 -11.66 13.24 -13.26
N SER A 482 -11.28 12.90 -12.04
CA SER A 482 -12.11 13.13 -10.85
C SER A 482 -11.30 13.91 -9.83
N LEU A 483 -11.89 14.99 -9.31
CA LEU A 483 -11.33 15.86 -8.28
C LEU A 483 -12.28 15.88 -7.09
N HIS A 484 -11.77 15.43 -5.95
CA HIS A 484 -12.54 15.28 -4.73
C HIS A 484 -13.19 16.59 -4.28
N ARG A 485 -14.48 16.57 -3.89
CA ARG A 485 -15.29 17.76 -3.53
C ARG A 485 -14.63 18.68 -2.49
N LEU A 486 -14.11 18.09 -1.43
CA LEU A 486 -13.36 18.81 -0.39
C LEU A 486 -12.06 19.44 -0.92
N VAL A 487 -11.34 18.78 -1.83
CA VAL A 487 -10.17 19.37 -2.50
C VAL A 487 -10.62 20.57 -3.34
N GLN A 488 -11.71 20.44 -4.10
CA GLN A 488 -12.29 21.56 -4.85
C GLN A 488 -12.65 22.74 -3.91
N ALA A 489 -13.20 22.47 -2.73
CA ALA A 489 -13.55 23.51 -1.76
C ALA A 489 -12.31 24.27 -1.24
N VAL A 490 -11.25 23.55 -0.90
CA VAL A 490 -9.97 24.14 -0.48
C VAL A 490 -9.35 24.96 -1.61
N ILE A 491 -9.40 24.45 -2.86
CA ILE A 491 -8.96 25.17 -4.05
C ILE A 491 -9.74 26.48 -4.21
N ARG A 492 -11.07 26.47 -4.04
CA ARG A 492 -11.88 27.68 -4.20
C ARG A 492 -11.61 28.71 -3.09
N ASP A 493 -11.38 28.27 -1.85
CA ASP A 493 -11.06 29.18 -0.72
C ASP A 493 -9.75 29.94 -0.95
N ARG A 494 -8.73 29.29 -1.53
CA ARG A 494 -7.42 29.92 -1.75
C ARG A 494 -7.39 30.94 -2.88
N LEU A 495 -8.27 30.81 -3.88
CA LEU A 495 -8.20 31.57 -5.14
C LEU A 495 -8.52 33.07 -4.97
N GLY A 496 -8.90 33.52 -3.77
CA GLY A 496 -9.38 34.88 -3.56
C GLY A 496 -10.67 35.15 -4.36
N GLU A 497 -11.10 36.40 -4.43
CA GLU A 497 -12.29 36.75 -5.21
C GLU A 497 -12.00 36.76 -6.73
N GLU A 498 -10.88 37.36 -7.13
CA GLU A 498 -10.53 37.52 -8.54
C GLU A 498 -10.20 36.19 -9.22
N GLY A 499 -9.44 35.32 -8.55
CA GLY A 499 -9.17 33.97 -9.07
C GLY A 499 -10.46 33.14 -9.18
N ARG A 500 -11.39 33.25 -8.23
CA ARG A 500 -12.69 32.57 -8.33
C ARG A 500 -13.49 33.05 -9.54
N LYS A 501 -13.52 34.37 -9.80
CA LYS A 501 -14.15 34.95 -10.99
C LYS A 501 -13.53 34.42 -12.28
N GLN A 502 -12.20 34.47 -12.40
CA GLN A 502 -11.47 34.03 -13.58
C GLN A 502 -11.74 32.56 -13.90
N TRP A 503 -11.63 31.67 -12.91
CA TRP A 503 -11.77 30.22 -13.13
C TRP A 503 -13.23 29.78 -13.30
N ALA A 504 -14.18 30.41 -12.61
CA ALA A 504 -15.62 30.17 -12.85
C ALA A 504 -16.04 30.61 -14.25
N GLU A 505 -15.52 31.75 -14.73
CA GLU A 505 -15.79 32.22 -16.09
C GLU A 505 -15.20 31.27 -17.15
N ALA A 506 -13.96 30.81 -16.95
CA ALA A 506 -13.33 29.83 -17.83
C ALA A 506 -14.14 28.53 -17.86
N ALA A 507 -14.53 28.01 -16.69
CA ALA A 507 -15.32 26.78 -16.57
C ALA A 507 -16.64 26.85 -17.35
N VAL A 508 -17.44 27.91 -17.15
CA VAL A 508 -18.74 28.02 -17.84
C VAL A 508 -18.59 28.17 -19.35
N LYS A 509 -17.54 28.87 -19.83
CA LYS A 509 -17.27 29.00 -21.28
C LYS A 509 -16.83 27.67 -21.90
N VAL A 510 -15.99 26.91 -21.20
CA VAL A 510 -15.54 25.57 -21.62
C VAL A 510 -16.73 24.62 -21.76
N VAL A 511 -17.57 24.49 -20.73
CA VAL A 511 -18.74 23.60 -20.80
C VAL A 511 -19.74 24.08 -21.86
N ASN A 512 -20.00 25.39 -21.95
CA ASN A 512 -20.91 25.94 -22.95
C ASN A 512 -20.46 25.66 -24.40
N LYS A 513 -19.15 25.57 -24.66
CA LYS A 513 -18.64 25.20 -26.00
C LYS A 513 -18.80 23.71 -26.28
N ALA A 514 -18.62 22.87 -25.27
CA ALA A 514 -18.71 21.42 -25.40
C ALA A 514 -20.17 20.90 -25.43
N PHE A 515 -21.10 21.58 -24.74
CA PHE A 515 -22.48 21.13 -24.62
C PHE A 515 -23.21 21.18 -25.97
N PRO A 516 -23.90 20.10 -26.40
CA PRO A 516 -24.54 20.05 -27.71
C PRO A 516 -25.63 21.12 -27.92
N PHE A 517 -25.58 21.77 -29.09
CA PHE A 517 -26.58 22.77 -29.52
C PHE A 517 -27.94 22.13 -29.85
N GLU A 518 -27.96 20.93 -30.43
CA GLU A 518 -29.16 20.13 -30.73
C GLU A 518 -29.50 19.22 -29.54
N SER A 519 -29.66 19.81 -28.35
CA SER A 519 -29.80 19.07 -27.09
C SER A 519 -31.16 18.35 -26.95
N ASP A 520 -32.14 18.76 -27.74
CA ASP A 520 -33.43 18.10 -27.91
C ASP A 520 -33.36 16.84 -28.78
N ASP A 521 -32.28 16.66 -29.56
CA ASP A 521 -32.07 15.48 -30.40
C ASP A 521 -31.52 14.29 -29.61
N VAL A 522 -32.21 13.15 -29.69
CA VAL A 522 -31.83 11.88 -29.04
C VAL A 522 -30.39 11.45 -29.36
N ARG A 523 -29.86 11.81 -30.55
CA ARG A 523 -28.49 11.50 -30.97
C ARG A 523 -27.43 12.18 -30.09
N THR A 524 -27.76 13.32 -29.47
CA THR A 524 -26.84 14.08 -28.61
C THR A 524 -26.99 13.74 -27.13
N TRP A 525 -28.03 12.99 -26.74
CA TRP A 525 -28.39 12.76 -25.34
C TRP A 525 -27.29 12.13 -24.51
N LYS A 526 -26.52 11.20 -25.08
CA LYS A 526 -25.39 10.58 -24.39
C LYS A 526 -24.34 11.63 -23.98
N GLU A 527 -24.09 12.60 -24.85
CA GLU A 527 -23.14 13.68 -24.59
C GLU A 527 -23.73 14.72 -23.64
N CYS A 528 -25.02 15.06 -23.79
CA CYS A 528 -25.73 15.90 -22.83
C CYS A 528 -25.70 15.31 -21.42
N ASP A 529 -26.00 14.01 -21.26
CA ASP A 529 -25.96 13.31 -19.97
C ASP A 529 -24.56 13.32 -19.37
N ARG A 530 -23.52 13.09 -20.19
CA ARG A 530 -22.11 13.16 -19.78
C ARG A 530 -21.73 14.55 -19.26
N LEU A 531 -22.22 15.62 -19.88
CA LEU A 531 -21.82 17.00 -19.58
C LEU A 531 -22.75 17.71 -18.57
N LEU A 532 -23.97 17.22 -18.37
CA LEU A 532 -25.00 17.87 -17.55
C LEU A 532 -24.53 18.16 -16.10
N PRO A 533 -23.87 17.24 -15.37
CA PRO A 533 -23.38 17.52 -14.03
C PRO A 533 -22.39 18.69 -14.01
N HIS A 534 -21.52 18.78 -15.02
CA HIS A 534 -20.53 19.85 -15.14
C HIS A 534 -21.17 21.17 -15.56
N ALA A 535 -22.20 21.13 -16.39
CA ALA A 535 -22.97 22.30 -16.81
C ALA A 535 -23.67 22.95 -15.62
N VAL A 536 -24.38 22.16 -14.81
CA VAL A 536 -25.04 22.63 -13.58
C VAL A 536 -24.01 23.24 -12.62
N ALA A 537 -22.92 22.52 -12.35
CA ALA A 537 -21.87 23.02 -11.45
C ALA A 537 -21.26 24.34 -11.94
N ALA A 538 -20.91 24.44 -13.22
CA ALA A 538 -20.28 25.63 -13.79
C ALA A 538 -21.22 26.86 -13.74
N THR A 539 -22.51 26.69 -14.02
CA THR A 539 -23.49 27.79 -13.96
C THR A 539 -23.75 28.21 -12.52
N ASP A 540 -23.86 27.26 -11.59
CA ASP A 540 -24.10 27.53 -10.17
C ASP A 540 -22.93 28.28 -9.51
N PHE A 541 -21.70 28.11 -10.00
CA PHE A 541 -20.56 28.91 -9.56
C PHE A 541 -20.44 30.26 -10.29
N ALA A 542 -20.75 30.32 -11.58
CA ALA A 542 -20.60 31.54 -12.37
C ALA A 542 -21.63 32.62 -11.99
N GLU A 543 -22.88 32.23 -11.74
CA GLU A 543 -24.00 33.16 -11.49
C GLU A 543 -23.83 34.03 -10.24
N PRO A 544 -23.49 33.48 -9.05
CA PRO A 544 -23.26 34.30 -7.86
C PRO A 544 -22.09 35.27 -8.01
N LEU A 545 -21.12 34.94 -8.87
CA LEU A 545 -19.95 35.77 -9.15
C LEU A 545 -20.20 36.80 -10.27
N GLY A 546 -21.30 36.68 -11.01
CA GLY A 546 -21.68 37.59 -12.10
C GLY A 546 -20.78 37.50 -13.34
N VAL A 547 -20.09 36.37 -13.56
CA VAL A 547 -19.11 36.21 -14.64
C VAL A 547 -19.60 35.26 -15.74
N GLY A 548 -19.25 35.53 -17.00
CA GLY A 548 -19.63 34.64 -18.11
C GLY A 548 -21.15 34.50 -18.33
N MET A 549 -21.95 35.47 -17.91
CA MET A 549 -23.44 35.40 -17.84
C MET A 549 -24.13 35.05 -19.15
N VAL A 550 -23.60 35.52 -20.28
CA VAL A 550 -24.13 35.15 -21.60
C VAL A 550 -23.88 33.66 -21.89
N ALA A 551 -22.72 33.12 -21.53
CA ALA A 551 -22.42 31.70 -21.69
C ALA A 551 -23.24 30.85 -20.70
N ALA A 552 -23.38 31.29 -19.45
CA ALA A 552 -24.21 30.62 -18.46
C ALA A 552 -25.67 30.51 -18.91
N ALA A 553 -26.29 31.61 -19.33
CA ALA A 553 -27.67 31.62 -19.81
C ALA A 553 -27.87 30.76 -21.07
N ARG A 554 -26.90 30.76 -22.00
CA ARG A 554 -26.92 29.85 -23.14
C ARG A 554 -26.90 28.40 -22.68
N LEU A 555 -25.97 28.03 -21.81
CA LEU A 555 -25.83 26.67 -21.30
C LEU A 555 -27.09 26.19 -20.56
N ILE A 556 -27.67 27.04 -19.71
CA ILE A 556 -28.94 26.76 -19.00
C ILE A 556 -30.09 26.54 -19.99
N ASN A 557 -30.18 27.34 -21.06
CA ASN A 557 -31.18 27.10 -22.10
C ASN A 557 -31.02 25.72 -22.77
N HIS A 558 -29.78 25.30 -23.09
CA HIS A 558 -29.54 23.98 -23.68
C HIS A 558 -29.83 22.83 -22.70
N MET A 559 -29.57 23.01 -21.41
CA MET A 559 -30.03 22.07 -20.38
C MET A 559 -31.56 21.96 -20.34
N GLY A 560 -32.25 23.09 -20.56
CA GLY A 560 -33.70 23.14 -20.70
C GLY A 560 -34.20 22.38 -21.94
N MET A 561 -33.55 22.56 -23.09
CA MET A 561 -33.86 21.82 -24.33
C MET A 561 -33.64 20.31 -24.17
N TYR A 562 -32.55 19.92 -23.51
CA TYR A 562 -32.28 18.51 -23.17
C TYR A 562 -33.37 17.92 -22.27
N SER A 563 -33.76 18.65 -21.21
CA SER A 563 -34.84 18.24 -20.30
C SER A 563 -36.18 18.15 -21.02
N TRP A 564 -36.48 19.09 -21.92
CA TRP A 564 -37.69 19.09 -22.74
C TRP A 564 -37.74 17.87 -23.66
N GLY A 565 -36.64 17.54 -24.34
CA GLY A 565 -36.54 16.35 -25.20
C GLY A 565 -36.79 15.05 -24.43
N ARG A 566 -36.40 15.00 -23.14
CA ARG A 566 -36.65 13.86 -22.23
C ARG A 566 -38.04 13.88 -21.56
N ALA A 567 -38.92 14.80 -21.93
CA ALA A 567 -40.22 15.04 -21.31
C ALA A 567 -40.16 15.43 -19.82
N GLU A 568 -39.03 15.97 -19.35
CA GLU A 568 -38.84 16.49 -18.00
C GLU A 568 -39.26 17.97 -17.94
N TYR A 569 -40.52 18.24 -18.29
CA TYR A 569 -41.02 19.61 -18.56
C TYR A 569 -40.90 20.57 -17.37
N ALA A 570 -40.98 20.07 -16.14
CA ALA A 570 -40.77 20.89 -14.94
C ALA A 570 -39.32 21.41 -14.85
N LEU A 571 -38.33 20.56 -15.14
CA LEU A 571 -36.92 20.95 -15.18
C LEU A 571 -36.64 21.88 -16.36
N ALA A 572 -37.22 21.59 -17.53
CA ALA A 572 -37.12 22.44 -18.71
C ALA A 572 -37.65 23.86 -18.44
N LYS A 573 -38.85 23.96 -17.84
CA LYS A 573 -39.45 25.24 -17.45
C LYS A 573 -38.56 26.04 -16.52
N ALA A 574 -38.07 25.42 -15.44
CA ALA A 574 -37.20 26.08 -14.48
C ALA A 574 -35.90 26.59 -15.13
N ALA A 575 -35.32 25.79 -16.04
CA ALA A 575 -34.12 26.19 -16.80
C ALA A 575 -34.41 27.37 -17.74
N TYR A 576 -35.48 27.32 -18.53
CA TYR A 576 -35.85 28.42 -19.43
C TYR A 576 -36.18 29.72 -18.70
N GLU A 577 -36.91 29.66 -17.58
CA GLU A 577 -37.19 30.84 -16.75
C GLU A 577 -35.89 31.46 -16.20
N ARG A 578 -34.96 30.62 -15.69
CA ARG A 578 -33.63 31.06 -15.21
C ARG A 578 -32.82 31.69 -16.34
N ALA A 579 -32.72 31.05 -17.50
CA ALA A 579 -31.99 31.56 -18.66
C ALA A 579 -32.59 32.88 -19.20
N LEU A 580 -33.92 32.97 -19.27
CA LEU A 580 -34.63 34.16 -19.73
C LEU A 580 -34.39 35.36 -18.81
N ALA A 581 -34.41 35.14 -17.49
CA ALA A 581 -34.10 36.19 -16.52
C ALA A 581 -32.68 36.76 -16.71
N ILE A 582 -31.69 35.89 -16.93
CA ILE A 582 -30.31 36.32 -17.18
C ILE A 582 -30.20 37.05 -18.53
N PHE A 583 -30.74 36.50 -19.63
CA PHE A 583 -30.65 37.17 -20.93
C PHE A 583 -31.35 38.53 -20.96
N ARG A 584 -32.53 38.66 -20.34
CA ARG A 584 -33.21 39.96 -20.20
C ARG A 584 -32.33 40.98 -19.49
N LYS A 585 -31.71 40.58 -18.37
CA LYS A 585 -30.87 41.46 -17.56
C LYS A 585 -29.60 41.92 -18.31
N PHE A 586 -28.94 41.03 -19.04
CA PHE A 586 -27.61 41.31 -19.62
C PHE A 586 -27.62 41.69 -21.10
N LEU A 587 -28.65 41.28 -21.86
CA LEU A 587 -28.74 41.52 -23.31
C LEU A 587 -30.00 42.33 -23.72
N GLY A 588 -30.98 42.48 -22.81
CA GLY A 588 -32.25 43.13 -23.08
C GLY A 588 -33.30 42.23 -23.73
N ASP A 589 -34.54 42.72 -23.82
CA ASP A 589 -35.70 41.96 -24.29
C ASP A 589 -35.68 41.65 -25.79
N ASP A 590 -35.00 42.49 -26.59
CA ASP A 590 -34.99 42.40 -28.05
C ASP A 590 -33.87 41.54 -28.63
N HIS A 591 -32.91 41.13 -27.80
CA HIS A 591 -31.78 40.33 -28.25
C HIS A 591 -32.24 38.93 -28.72
N ARG A 592 -31.60 38.42 -29.78
CA ARG A 592 -31.94 37.12 -30.41
C ARG A 592 -32.05 35.99 -29.39
N ASN A 593 -31.04 35.83 -28.53
CA ASN A 593 -31.06 34.79 -27.49
C ASN A 593 -32.25 34.93 -26.52
N THR A 594 -32.60 36.16 -26.12
CA THR A 594 -33.75 36.41 -25.24
C THR A 594 -35.06 35.97 -25.89
N LYS A 595 -35.20 36.22 -27.20
CA LYS A 595 -36.36 35.77 -27.99
C LYS A 595 -36.40 34.24 -28.09
N THR A 596 -35.29 33.60 -28.41
CA THR A 596 -35.21 32.13 -28.50
C THR A 596 -35.58 31.42 -27.19
N VAL A 597 -35.09 31.87 -26.04
CA VAL A 597 -35.48 31.25 -24.76
C VAL A 597 -36.97 31.46 -24.46
N ARG A 598 -37.53 32.60 -24.86
CA ARG A 598 -38.97 32.87 -24.69
C ARG A 598 -39.81 31.92 -25.55
N GLU A 599 -39.42 31.73 -26.81
CA GLU A 599 -40.05 30.76 -27.72
C GLU A 599 -39.97 29.32 -27.14
N ASN A 600 -38.82 28.93 -26.58
CA ASN A 600 -38.65 27.63 -25.91
C ASN A 600 -39.54 27.48 -24.66
N LEU A 601 -39.76 28.56 -23.90
CA LEU A 601 -40.65 28.54 -22.74
C LEU A 601 -42.13 28.44 -23.17
N GLU A 602 -42.51 29.11 -24.26
CA GLU A 602 -43.86 29.08 -24.83
C GLU A 602 -44.22 27.75 -25.49
N SER A 603 -43.21 26.96 -25.91
CA SER A 603 -43.41 25.63 -26.53
C SER A 603 -43.60 24.49 -25.52
N LEU A 604 -43.53 24.77 -24.21
CA LEU A 604 -43.80 23.77 -23.18
C LEU A 604 -45.29 23.35 -23.19
N PRO A 605 -45.59 22.05 -23.04
CA PRO A 605 -46.96 21.61 -22.86
C PRO A 605 -47.56 22.18 -21.57
N PRO A 606 -48.89 22.40 -21.54
CA PRO A 606 -49.61 23.00 -20.42
C PRO A 606 -49.52 22.20 -19.11
#